data_AF-A0A4R3KRW9-F1
#
_entry.id   AF-A0A4R3KRW9-F1
#
_cell.length_a   1.000
_cell.length_b   1.000
_cell.length_c   1.000
_cell.angle_alpha   90.00
_cell.angle_beta   90.00
_cell.angle_gamma   90.00
#
_symmetry.space_group_name_H-M   'P 1'
#
loop_
_entity.id
_entity.type
_entity.pdbx_description
1 polymer ?
#
loop_
_entity_poly.entity_id
_entity_poly.type
_entity_poly.pdbx_seq_one_letter_code
_entity_poly.pdbx_strand_id
1 'polypeptide(L)' 'MYKQGDILLIPIPFTDLTSSKKRPVLVLSNDDYNSKTEDIIVSAITSNITSKDYSIFITNSDLLEGNLKVDSG' A
#
# COMPACT_ATOMS: atom_id res chain seq x y z
N MET A 1 7.15 13.31 -5.60
CA MET A 1 7.43 11.95 -6.10
C MET A 1 7.46 11.02 -4.92
N TYR A 2 6.86 9.85 -5.06
CA TYR A 2 6.74 8.89 -3.95
C TYR A 2 8.05 8.16 -3.73
N LYS A 3 8.37 7.90 -2.46
CA LYS A 3 9.60 7.23 -2.03
C LYS A 3 9.31 5.80 -1.61
N GLN A 4 10.34 4.97 -1.66
CA GLN A 4 10.26 3.62 -1.11
C GLN A 4 9.87 3.67 0.37
N GLY A 5 8.89 2.85 0.76
CA GLY A 5 8.35 2.83 2.11
C GLY A 5 7.16 3.76 2.36
N ASP A 6 6.84 4.67 1.42
CA ASP A 6 5.63 5.49 1.53
C ASP A 6 4.39 4.60 1.49
N ILE A 7 3.40 4.93 2.33
CA ILE A 7 2.05 4.33 2.27
C ILE A 7 1.10 5.33 1.61
N LEU A 8 0.53 4.93 0.47
CA LEU A 8 -0.36 5.77 -0.33
C LEU A 8 -1.79 5.23 -0.29
N LEU A 9 -2.77 6.12 -0.37
CA LEU A 9 -4.17 5.75 -0.46
C LEU A 9 -4.67 5.94 -1.91
N ILE A 10 -4.79 4.85 -2.65
CA ILE A 10 -5.16 4.88 -4.07
C ILE A 10 -6.60 4.36 -4.31
N PRO A 11 -7.34 4.90 -5.28
CA PRO A 11 -8.62 4.34 -5.70
C PRO A 11 -8.40 3.07 -6.51
N ILE A 12 -8.91 1.93 -6.02
CA ILE A 12 -8.91 0.67 -6.76
C ILE A 12 -10.34 0.36 -7.18
N PRO A 13 -10.63 0.23 -8.50
CA PRO A 13 -11.97 -0.13 -8.96
C PRO A 13 -12.30 -1.57 -8.54
N PHE A 14 -13.58 -1.83 -8.29
CA PHE A 14 -14.06 -3.20 -8.23
C PHE A 14 -14.01 -3.84 -9.63
N THR A 15 -14.02 -5.17 -9.67
CA THR A 15 -13.96 -5.94 -10.92
C THR A 15 -15.08 -5.59 -11.90
N ASP A 16 -16.25 -5.20 -11.38
CA ASP A 16 -17.41 -4.78 -12.15
C ASP A 16 -17.37 -3.30 -12.60
N LEU A 17 -16.32 -2.57 -12.22
CA LEU A 17 -16.09 -1.14 -12.50
C LEU A 17 -17.21 -0.19 -12.04
N THR A 18 -18.14 -0.65 -11.21
CA THR A 18 -19.31 0.15 -10.78
C THR A 18 -18.94 1.20 -9.74
N SER A 19 -17.88 0.94 -8.97
CA SER A 19 -17.37 1.85 -7.95
C SER A 19 -15.89 1.57 -7.67
N SER A 20 -15.26 2.46 -6.90
CA SER A 20 -13.89 2.27 -6.42
C SER A 20 -13.84 2.32 -4.91
N LYS A 21 -12.89 1.57 -4.34
CA LYS A 21 -12.56 1.64 -2.92
C LYS A 21 -11.15 2.18 -2.78
N LYS A 22 -10.98 3.14 -1.88
CA LYS A 22 -9.64 3.60 -1.48
C LYS A 22 -8.94 2.50 -0.70
N ARG A 23 -7.78 2.04 -1.18
CA ARG A 23 -6.99 0.99 -0.54
C ARG A 23 -5.57 1.50 -0.27
N PRO A 24 -5.04 1.28 0.95
CA PRO A 24 -3.65 1.60 1.23
C PRO A 24 -2.72 0.67 0.44
N VAL A 25 -1.62 1.21 -0.03
CA VAL A 25 -0.55 0.46 -0.72
C VAL A 25 0.81 0.94 -0.23
N LEU A 26 1.78 0.03 -0.15
CA LEU A 26 3.18 0.31 0.19
C LEU A 26 4.01 0.47 -1.09
N VAL A 27 4.76 1.55 -1.21
CA VAL A 27 5.70 1.75 -2.32
C VAL A 27 6.94 0.88 -2.13
N LEU A 28 7.17 -0.04 -3.08
CA LEU A 28 8.29 -0.97 -3.08
C LEU A 28 9.44 -0.53 -4.00
N SER A 29 9.14 0.18 -5.08
CA SER A 29 10.16 0.68 -6.00
C SER A 29 11.03 1.76 -5.35
N ASN A 30 12.32 1.75 -5.69
CA ASN A 30 13.31 2.68 -5.12
C ASN A 30 13.25 4.07 -5.79
N ASP A 31 13.94 5.03 -5.18
CA ASP A 31 13.95 6.42 -5.64
C ASP A 31 14.55 6.59 -7.05
N ASP A 32 15.51 5.75 -7.45
CA ASP A 32 16.10 5.80 -8.80
C ASP A 32 15.09 5.38 -9.87
N TYR A 33 14.32 4.32 -9.63
CA TYR A 33 13.24 3.89 -10.50
C TYR A 33 12.12 4.94 -10.53
N ASN A 34 11.63 5.32 -9.34
CA ASN A 34 10.53 6.28 -9.21
C ASN A 34 10.86 7.61 -9.89
N SER A 35 12.13 8.04 -9.91
CA SER A 35 12.57 9.29 -10.57
C SER A 35 12.67 9.26 -12.08
N LYS A 36 12.73 8.08 -12.68
CA LYS A 36 12.90 7.89 -14.12
C LYS A 36 11.61 7.45 -14.82
N THR A 37 10.60 7.01 -14.08
CA THR A 37 9.35 6.47 -14.62
C THR A 37 8.13 7.20 -14.04
N GLU A 38 7.03 7.19 -14.79
CA GLU A 38 5.73 7.63 -14.27
C GLU A 38 5.04 6.54 -13.43
N ASP A 39 5.44 5.29 -13.63
CA ASP A 39 4.94 4.14 -12.89
C ASP A 39 5.72 3.91 -11.58
N ILE A 40 5.04 3.33 -10.59
CA ILE A 40 5.63 2.85 -9.34
C ILE A 40 5.21 1.41 -9.06
N ILE A 41 6.07 0.66 -8.38
CA ILE A 41 5.75 -0.71 -7.94
C ILE A 41 5.26 -0.62 -6.50
N VAL A 42 4.07 -1.16 -6.25
CA VAL A 42 3.44 -1.14 -4.93
C VAL A 42 2.95 -2.51 -4.50
N SER A 43 2.83 -2.72 -3.19
CA SER A 43 2.14 -3.87 -2.59
C SER A 43 0.84 -3.41 -1.91
N ALA A 44 -0.21 -4.22 -2.01
CA ALA A 44 -1.48 -3.91 -1.36
C ALA A 44 -1.40 -4.16 0.16
N ILE A 45 -1.98 -3.26 0.94
CA ILE A 45 -2.18 -3.43 2.38
C ILE A 45 -3.67 -3.72 2.63
N THR A 46 -3.99 -4.76 3.40
CA THR A 46 -5.37 -5.13 3.70
C THR A 46 -5.61 -5.35 5.19
N SER A 47 -6.75 -4.86 5.67
CA SER A 47 -7.24 -5.16 7.03
C SER A 47 -7.85 -6.57 7.15
N ASN A 48 -8.09 -7.24 6.02
CA ASN A 48 -8.52 -8.64 6.01
C ASN A 48 -7.29 -9.54 6.16
N ILE A 49 -6.86 -9.70 7.41
CA ILE A 49 -5.69 -10.49 7.80
C ILE A 49 -6.01 -11.96 7.55
N THR A 50 -5.44 -12.52 6.49
CA THR A 50 -5.48 -13.95 6.18
C THR A 50 -4.06 -14.48 6.28
N SER A 51 -3.87 -15.58 7.01
CA SER A 51 -2.54 -16.20 7.12
C SER A 51 -2.11 -16.70 5.74
N LYS A 52 -1.12 -16.03 5.16
CA LYS A 52 -0.47 -16.41 3.90
C LYS A 52 1.03 -16.45 4.15
N ASP A 53 1.75 -17.31 3.42
CA ASP A 53 3.18 -17.55 3.65
C ASP A 53 4.05 -16.27 3.58
N TYR A 54 3.58 -15.23 2.89
CA TYR A 54 4.30 -13.98 2.68
C TYR A 54 3.56 -12.74 3.19
N SER A 55 2.54 -12.92 4.04
CA SER A 55 1.88 -11.78 4.69
C SER A 55 2.77 -11.20 5.78
N ILE A 56 2.96 -9.88 5.78
CA ILE A 56 3.72 -9.17 6.80
C ILE A 56 2.73 -8.34 7.60
N PHE A 57 2.66 -8.62 8.90
CA PHE A 57 1.77 -7.87 9.79
C PHE A 57 2.34 -6.47 10.03
N ILE A 58 1.48 -5.46 9.94
CA ILE A 58 1.83 -4.06 10.19
C ILE A 58 0.82 -3.42 11.14
N THR A 59 1.35 -2.62 12.05
CA THR A 59 0.62 -1.88 13.07
C THR A 59 1.00 -0.41 13.01
N ASN A 60 0.29 0.44 13.76
CA ASN A 60 0.63 1.86 13.84
C ASN A 60 2.02 2.12 14.45
N SER A 61 2.58 1.20 15.24
CA SER A 61 3.94 1.34 15.78
C SER A 61 5.05 1.10 14.74
N ASP A 62 4.71 0.48 13.62
CA ASP A 62 5.65 0.25 12.52
C ASP A 62 5.74 1.47 11.57
N LEU A 63 4.96 2.52 11.82
CA LEU A 63 4.90 3.73 11.01
C LEU A 63 5.72 4.85 11.67
N LEU A 64 6.55 5.51 10.86
CA LEU A 64 7.24 6.73 11.29
C LEU A 64 6.27 7.91 11.42
N GLU A 65 5.33 8.01 10.48
CA GLU A 65 4.34 9.09 10.39
C GLU A 65 3.01 8.56 9.84
N GLY A 66 1.91 9.24 10.18
CA GLY A 66 0.56 8.88 9.74
C GLY A 66 -0.08 7.78 10.61
N ASN A 67 -1.19 7.21 10.12
CA ASN A 67 -1.86 6.13 10.83
C ASN A 67 -2.65 5.19 9.90
N LEU A 68 -2.69 3.92 10.28
CA LEU A 68 -3.65 2.93 9.80
C LEU A 68 -4.87 2.93 10.73
N LYS A 69 -6.07 2.74 10.16
CA LYS A 69 -7.29 2.71 10.97
C LYS A 69 -7.41 1.43 11.81
N VAL A 70 -6.81 0.35 11.32
CA VAL A 70 -6.82 -0.99 11.91
C VAL A 70 -5.52 -1.68 11.53
N ASP A 71 -5.08 -2.63 12.36
CA ASP A 71 -3.94 -3.48 12.03
C ASP A 71 -4.19 -4.22 10.72
N SER A 72 -3.13 -4.41 9.94
CA SER A 72 -3.21 -4.84 8.54
C SER A 72 -2.07 -5.81 8.19
N GLY A 73 -2.18 -6.45 7.03
CA GLY A 73 -1.10 -7.25 6.45
C GLY A 73 -1.29 -7.54 4.97
#